data_AF-A0A7C1QG06-F1
#
_entry.id   AF-A0A7C1QG06-F1
#
_cell.length_a   1.000
_cell.length_b   1.000
_cell.length_c   1.000
_cell.angle_alpha   90.00
_cell.angle_beta   90.00
_cell.angle_gamma   90.00
#
_symmetry.space_group_name_H-M   'P 1'
#
loop_
_entity.id
_entity.type
_entity.pdbx_description
1 polymer ?
#
loop_
_entity_poly.entity_id
_entity_poly.type
_entity_poly.pdbx_seq_one_letter_code
_entity_poly.pdbx_strand_id
1 'polypeptide(L)' 'MTAGLHTLDDFDLRGKKVLLRVDINSPLDPVSGEILDTSRIKGYAQTL' A
#
# COMPACT_ATOMS: atom_id res chain seq x y z
N MET A 1 -25.96 -2.45 -14.31
CA MET A 1 -25.51 -2.72 -12.94
C MET A 1 -24.09 -2.20 -12.84
N THR A 2 -23.86 -1.11 -12.11
CA THR A 2 -22.52 -0.59 -11.84
C THR A 2 -21.80 -1.62 -10.97
N ALA A 3 -20.69 -2.17 -11.45
CA ALA A 3 -19.86 -3.05 -10.64
C ALA A 3 -19.38 -2.25 -9.40
N GLY A 4 -19.76 -2.70 -8.21
CA GLY A 4 -19.33 -2.08 -6.96
C GLY A 4 -17.83 -2.25 -6.74
N LEU A 5 -17.25 -1.41 -5.89
CA LEU A 5 -15.87 -1.56 -5.45
C LEU A 5 -15.78 -2.76 -4.50
N HIS A 6 -14.98 -3.77 -4.86
CA HIS A 6 -14.66 -4.89 -3.98
C HIS A 6 -13.52 -4.53 -3.03
N THR A 7 -13.55 -5.11 -1.83
CA THR A 7 -12.51 -5.00 -0.81
C THR A 7 -11.77 -6.33 -0.65
N LEU A 8 -10.67 -6.36 0.11
CA LEU A 8 -9.95 -7.63 0.33
C LEU A 8 -10.77 -8.66 1.09
N ASP A 9 -11.72 -8.21 1.93
CA ASP A 9 -12.59 -9.08 2.73
C ASP A 9 -13.57 -9.89 1.87
N ASP A 10 -13.75 -9.50 0.60
CA ASP A 10 -14.61 -10.21 -0.36
C ASP A 10 -13.93 -11.47 -0.95
N PHE A 11 -12.67 -11.77 -0.62
CA PHE A 11 -11.87 -12.83 -1.23
C PHE A 11 -11.16 -13.74 -0.20
N ASP A 12 -11.11 -15.06 -0.43
CA ASP A 12 -10.23 -15.97 0.33
C ASP A 12 -8.81 -15.92 -0.25
N LEU A 13 -7.88 -15.25 0.45
CA LEU A 13 -6.50 -15.04 0.00
C LEU A 13 -5.49 -16.03 0.62
N ARG A 14 -5.94 -16.97 1.47
CA ARG A 14 -5.03 -17.87 2.18
C ARG A 14 -4.22 -18.74 1.21
N GLY A 15 -2.91 -18.76 1.41
CA GLY A 15 -1.97 -19.51 0.57
C GLY A 15 -1.81 -18.97 -0.86
N LYS A 16 -2.40 -17.82 -1.20
CA LYS A 16 -2.26 -17.20 -2.52
C LYS A 16 -1.09 -16.23 -2.54
N LYS A 17 -0.50 -16.06 -3.72
CA LYS A 17 0.39 -14.91 -4.01
C LYS A 17 -0.49 -13.74 -4.45
N VAL A 18 -0.42 -12.64 -3.71
CA VAL A 18 -1.23 -11.44 -3.96
C VAL A 18 -0.30 -10.31 -4.38
N LEU A 19 -0.64 -9.63 -5.49
CA LEU A 19 0.04 -8.41 -5.90
C LEU A 19 -0.60 -7.22 -5.18
N LEU A 20 0.13 -6.61 -4.25
CA LEU A 20 -0.29 -5.40 -3.55
C LEU A 20 0.38 -4.17 -4.19
N ARG A 21 -0.43 -3.27 -4.74
CA ARG A 21 0.05 -1.96 -5.20
C ARG A 21 -0.01 -0.98 -4.04
N VAL A 22 1.15 -0.54 -3.56
CA VAL A 22 1.29 0.49 -2.52
C VAL A 22 1.67 1.84 -3.11
N ASP A 23 1.31 2.93 -2.41
CA ASP A 23 1.86 4.26 -2.68
C ASP A 23 3.00 4.56 -1.69
N ILE A 24 4.22 4.47 -2.15
CA ILE A 24 5.43 4.72 -1.35
C ILE A 24 6.14 6.02 -1.75
N ASN A 25 5.47 6.90 -2.50
CA ASN A 25 6.06 8.15 -2.97
C ASN A 25 6.24 9.14 -1.81
N SER A 26 7.33 8.98 -1.08
CA SER A 26 7.68 9.77 0.10
C SER A 26 8.68 10.87 -0.29
N PRO A 27 8.59 12.06 0.33
CA PRO A 27 9.56 13.11 0.09
C PRO A 27 10.95 12.67 0.56
N LEU A 28 11.96 13.01 -0.24
CA LEU A 28 13.36 12.73 0.06
C LEU A 28 14.12 14.03 0.33
N ASP A 29 15.10 13.97 1.24
CA ASP A 29 16.11 15.01 1.35
C ASP A 29 16.90 15.08 0.03
N PRO A 30 17.02 16.25 -0.60
CA PRO A 30 17.63 16.35 -1.93
C PRO A 30 19.16 16.14 -1.93
N VAL A 31 19.82 16.16 -0.76
CA VAL A 31 21.27 16.02 -0.63
C VAL A 31 21.64 14.62 -0.17
N SER A 32 21.03 14.13 0.91
CA SER A 32 21.31 12.81 1.49
C SER A 32 20.51 11.69 0.84
N GLY A 33 19.37 12.00 0.20
CA GLY A 33 18.43 11.01 -0.31
C GLY A 33 17.62 10.31 0.76
N GLU A 34 17.70 10.76 2.03
CA GLU A 34 16.96 10.15 3.13
C GLU A 34 15.46 10.46 3.05
N ILE A 35 14.64 9.52 3.54
CA ILE A 35 13.19 9.70 3.59
C ILE A 35 12.83 10.68 4.69
N LEU A 36 12.17 11.78 4.32
CA LEU A 36 11.77 12.84 5.26
C LEU A 36 10.45 12.51 5.97
N ASP A 37 9.58 11.70 5.36
CA ASP A 37 8.30 11.30 5.92
C ASP A 37 7.97 9.84 5.58
N THR A 38 7.65 9.06 6.61
CA THR A 38 7.32 7.61 6.50
C THR A 38 5.83 7.34 6.59
N SER A 39 4.98 8.36 6.69
CA SER A 39 3.54 8.24 6.92
C SER A 39 2.85 7.41 5.84
N ARG A 40 3.22 7.59 4.56
CA ARG A 40 2.67 6.79 3.44
C ARG A 40 2.99 5.31 3.60
N ILE A 41 4.23 4.98 3.93
CA ILE A 41 4.67 3.59 4.12
C ILE A 41 3.92 2.96 5.31
N LYS A 42 3.87 3.67 6.45
CA LYS A 42 3.20 3.19 7.66
C LYS A 42 1.69 2.99 7.46
N GLY A 43 1.06 3.80 6.60
CA GLY A 43 -0.37 3.68 6.30
C GLY A 43 -0.77 2.33 5.67
N TYR A 44 0.14 1.66 4.95
CA TYR A 44 -0.14 0.36 4.33
C TYR A 44 0.10 -0.84 5.24
N ALA A 45 0.72 -0.63 6.41
CA ALA A 45 1.02 -1.72 7.34
C ALA A 45 -0.23 -2.44 7.84
N GLN A 46 -1.40 -1.78 7.86
CA GLN A 46 -2.67 -2.41 8.21
C GLN A 46 -3.15 -3.42 7.16
N THR A 47 -2.77 -3.25 5.89
CA THR A 47 -3.19 -4.12 4.79
C THR A 47 -2.26 -5.33 4.60
N LEU A 48 -1.01 -5.23 5.04
CA LEU A 48 0.00 -6.30 5.00
C LEU A 48 -0.19 -7.29 6.15
#